data_AF-A0A6B3I8N8-F1
#
_entry.id   AF-A0A6B3I8N8-F1
#
_cell.length_a   1.000
_cell.length_b   1.000
_cell.length_c   1.000
_cell.angle_alpha   90.00
_cell.angle_beta   90.00
_cell.angle_gamma   90.00
#
_symmetry.space_group_name_H-M   'P 1'
#
loop_
_entity.id
_entity.type
_entity.pdbx_description
1 polymer ?
#
loop_
_entity_poly.entity_id
_entity_poly.type
_entity_poly.pdbx_seq_one_letter_code
_entity_poly.pdbx_strand_id
1 'polypeptide(L)' 'AQLVKVDILLHGDKVDAFSAVTHKDKAYAYGVRLVAKLQKLIPRQNFEVPIQAAIGARVIARETVRAIRKDVLA' A
#
# COMPACT_ATOMS: atom_id res chain seq x y z
N ALA A 1 -24.83 1.85 -9.22
CA ALA A 1 -23.54 2.46 -8.83
C ALA A 1 -22.46 1.36 -8.87
N GLN A 2 -21.36 1.57 -9.60
CA GLN A 2 -20.27 0.57 -9.68
C GLN A 2 -19.33 0.75 -8.48
N LEU A 3 -19.57 -0.01 -7.42
CA LEU A 3 -18.74 -0.06 -6.22
C LEU A 3 -17.65 -1.11 -6.39
N VAL A 4 -16.44 -0.78 -5.94
CA VAL A 4 -15.28 -1.67 -5.94
C VAL A 4 -14.64 -1.66 -4.55
N LYS A 5 -14.16 -2.82 -4.11
CA LYS A 5 -13.36 -2.96 -2.89
C LYS A 5 -11.90 -2.70 -3.22
N VAL A 6 -11.28 -1.76 -2.53
CA VAL A 6 -9.84 -1.52 -2.55
C VAL A 6 -9.25 -2.22 -1.33
N ASP A 7 -8.46 -3.26 -1.57
CA ASP A 7 -7.69 -3.98 -0.57
C ASP A 7 -6.28 -3.37 -0.48
N ILE A 8 -5.69 -3.31 0.71
CA ILE A 8 -4.28 -2.96 0.91
C ILE A 8 -3.51 -4.23 1.24
N LEU A 9 -2.36 -4.40 0.58
CA LEU A 9 -1.42 -5.49 0.82
C LEU A 9 -0.13 -4.92 1.39
N LEU A 10 0.33 -5.48 2.52
CA LEU A 10 1.63 -5.24 3.11
C LEU A 10 2.45 -6.52 2.97
N HIS A 11 3.59 -6.46 2.29
CA HIS A 11 4.41 -7.66 2.06
C HIS A 11 3.67 -8.82 1.37
N GLY A 12 2.62 -8.52 0.60
CA GLY A 12 1.77 -9.53 -0.05
C GLY A 12 0.59 -10.00 0.80
N ASP A 13 0.59 -9.70 2.11
CA ASP A 13 -0.50 -10.03 3.01
C ASP A 13 -1.57 -8.94 2.99
N LYS A 14 -2.84 -9.36 2.83
CA LYS A 14 -3.97 -8.43 2.86
C LYS A 14 -4.21 -7.93 4.26
N VAL A 15 -4.34 -6.62 4.40
CA VAL A 15 -4.69 -5.97 5.67
C VAL A 15 -6.11 -5.44 5.58
N ASP A 16 -7.05 -6.21 6.12
CA ASP A 16 -8.48 -5.89 6.06
C ASP A 16 -8.81 -4.56 6.76
N ALA A 17 -8.05 -4.18 7.79
CA ALA A 17 -8.25 -2.93 8.52
C ALA A 17 -8.14 -1.66 7.64
N PHE A 18 -7.44 -1.75 6.51
CA PHE A 18 -7.28 -0.63 5.58
C PHE A 18 -8.09 -0.80 4.29
N SER A 19 -8.94 -1.83 4.22
CA SER A 19 -9.77 -2.07 3.04
C SER A 19 -10.98 -1.14 3.02
N ALA A 20 -11.30 -0.58 1.86
CA ALA A 20 -12.42 0.35 1.71
C ALA A 20 -13.22 0.08 0.44
N VAL A 21 -14.55 0.28 0.51
CA VAL A 21 -15.44 0.21 -0.64
C VAL A 21 -15.65 1.61 -1.20
N THR A 22 -15.34 1.82 -2.47
CA THR A 22 -15.46 3.13 -3.14
C THR A 22 -15.99 2.97 -4.56
N HIS A 23 -16.37 4.07 -5.20
CA HIS A 23 -16.81 4.03 -6.60
C HIS A 23 -15.62 3.76 -7.53
N LYS A 24 -15.84 3.03 -8.63
CA LYS A 24 -14.80 2.63 -9.59
C LYS A 24 -13.92 3.80 -10.05
N ASP A 25 -14.52 4.95 -10.36
CA ASP A 25 -13.81 6.14 -10.85
C ASP A 25 -12.90 6.76 -9.78
N LYS A 26 -13.27 6.61 -8.50
CA LYS A 26 -12.50 7.14 -7.36
C LYS A 26 -11.48 6.14 -6.82
N ALA A 27 -11.58 4.87 -7.18
CA ALA A 27 -10.79 3.78 -6.60
C ALA A 27 -9.27 3.96 -6.82
N TYR A 28 -8.88 4.39 -8.03
CA TYR A 28 -7.48 4.64 -8.34
C TYR A 28 -6.90 5.78 -7.49
N ALA A 29 -7.57 6.94 -7.49
CA ALA A 29 -7.14 8.11 -6.72
C ALA A 29 -7.13 7.84 -5.21
N TYR A 30 -8.10 7.08 -4.70
CA TYR A 30 -8.15 6.67 -3.31
C TYR A 30 -6.99 5.74 -2.95
N GLY A 31 -6.76 4.69 -3.77
CA GLY A 31 -5.66 3.75 -3.57
C GLY A 31 -4.33 4.47 -3.48
N VAL A 32 -3.97 5.27 -4.50
CA VAL A 32 -2.71 6.04 -4.54
C VAL A 32 -2.55 6.92 -3.29
N ARG A 33 -3.60 7.65 -2.90
CA ARG A 33 -3.57 8.51 -1.70
C ARG A 33 -3.33 7.71 -0.42
N LEU A 34 -3.96 6.54 -0.32
CA LEU A 34 -3.84 5.67 0.85
C LEU A 34 -2.42 5.07 0.96
N VAL A 35 -1.87 4.55 -0.15
CA VAL A 35 -0.50 3.99 -0.16
C VAL A 35 0.54 5.06 0.19
N ALA A 36 0.41 6.26 -0.37
CA ALA A 36 1.31 7.38 -0.08
C ALA A 36 1.22 7.84 1.38
N LYS A 37 0.02 7.81 1.97
CA LYS A 37 -0.17 8.13 3.40
C LYS A 37 0.46 7.06 4.29
N LEU A 38 0.30 5.78 3.95
CA LEU A 38 0.91 4.66 4.68
C LEU A 38 2.44 4.70 4.60
N GLN A 39 3.02 5.03 3.45
CA GLN A 39 4.48 5.18 3.31
C GLN A 39 5.05 6.26 4.24
N LYS A 40 4.30 7.35 4.48
CA LYS A 40 4.71 8.43 5.40
C LYS A 40 4.52 8.07 6.87
N LEU A 41 3.53 7.24 7.19
CA LEU A 41 3.21 6.84 8.56
C LEU A 41 4.05 5.64 9.03
N ILE A 42 4.40 4.72 8.13
CA ILE A 42 5.19 3.54 8.44
C ILE A 42 6.66 3.95 8.57
N PRO A 43 7.28 3.79 9.74
CA PRO A 43 8.70 4.08 9.90
C PRO A 43 9.54 3.14 9.05
N ARG A 44 10.67 3.64 8.54
CA ARG A 44 11.63 2.81 7.80
C ARG A 44 12.19 1.74 8.73
N GLN A 45 12.27 0.51 8.25
CA GLN A 45 12.75 -0.64 9.00
C GLN A 45 14.06 -1.15 8.38
N ASN A 46 14.69 -2.16 8.98
CA ASN A 46 15.91 -2.76 8.43
C ASN A 46 15.67 -3.57 7.14
N PHE A 47 14.42 -3.74 6.73
CA PHE A 47 14.02 -4.43 5.52
C PHE A 47 13.09 -3.54 4.67
N GLU A 48 12.96 -3.91 3.40
CA GLU A 48 12.08 -3.22 2.47
C GLU A 48 10.62 -3.60 2.75
N VAL A 49 9.76 -2.60 2.90
CA VAL A 49 8.31 -2.82 3.12
C VAL A 49 7.56 -2.39 1.87
N PRO A 50 7.16 -3.32 0.99
CA PRO A 50 6.30 -3.02 -0.14
C PRO A 50 4.85 -2.89 0.34
N ILE A 51 4.22 -1.78 -0.02
CA ILE A 51 2.84 -1.43 0.26
C ILE A 51 2.12 -1.39 -1.09
N GLN A 52 1.02 -2.12 -1.23
CA GLN A 52 0.28 -2.20 -2.49
C GLN A 52 -1.20 -1.94 -2.23
N ALA A 53 -1.85 -1.28 -3.18
CA ALA A 53 -3.31 -1.23 -3.25
C ALA A 53 -3.77 -2.10 -4.41
N ALA A 54 -4.78 -2.94 -4.17
CA ALA A 54 -5.35 -3.83 -5.16
C ALA A 54 -6.87 -3.74 -5.19
N ILE A 55 -7.45 -4.02 -6.35
CA ILE A 55 -8.88 -4.25 -6.54
C ILE A 55 -9.03 -5.68 -7.02
N GLY A 56 -9.50 -6.57 -6.13
CA GLY A 56 -9.53 -8.01 -6.41
C GLY A 56 -8.13 -8.56 -6.69
N ALA A 57 -7.91 -9.04 -7.91
CA ALA A 57 -6.62 -9.58 -8.36
C ALA A 57 -5.66 -8.54 -8.97
N ARG A 58 -6.15 -7.33 -9.28
CA ARG A 58 -5.36 -6.31 -9.97
C ARG A 58 -4.75 -5.31 -8.99
N VAL A 59 -3.42 -5.20 -9.00
CA VAL A 59 -2.71 -4.13 -8.28
C VAL A 59 -2.90 -2.81 -9.04
N ILE A 60 -3.35 -1.77 -8.33
CA ILE A 60 -3.61 -0.43 -8.89
C ILE A 60 -2.52 0.58 -8.53
N ALA A 61 -1.87 0.42 -7.37
CA ALA A 61 -0.79 1.28 -6.92
C ALA A 61 0.19 0.48 -6.05
N ARG A 62 1.47 0.85 -6.09
CA ARG A 62 2.54 0.24 -5.30
C ARG A 62 3.51 1.32 -4.85
N GLU A 63 3.80 1.34 -3.56
CA GLU A 63 4.84 2.17 -2.94
C GLU A 63 5.75 1.28 -2.12
N THR A 64 7.01 1.68 -2.00
CA THR A 64 8.00 0.93 -1.24
C THR A 64 8.62 1.83 -0.17
N VAL A 65 8.59 1.39 1.09
CA VAL A 65 9.38 2.02 2.15
C VAL A 65 10.77 1.40 2.12
N ARG A 66 11.78 2.22 1.78
CA ARG A 66 13.17 1.77 1.68
C ARG A 66 13.72 1.37 3.05
N ALA A 67 14.47 0.29 3.08
CA ALA A 67 15.18 -0.15 4.28
C ALA A 67 16.15 0.94 4.80
N ILE A 68 16.37 0.97 6.10
CA ILE A 68 17.52 1.62 6.73
C ILE A 68 18.68 0.65 6.57
N ARG A 69 19.74 1.08 5.89
CA ARG A 69 20.99 0.31 5.84
C ARG A 69 21.78 0.69 7.07
N LYS A 70 22.10 -0.28 7.92
CA LYS A 70 23.16 -0.11 8.91
C LYS A 70 24.48 -0.15 8.13
N ASP A 71 25.38 0.80 8.37
CA ASP A 71 26.72 0.76 7.79
C ASP A 71 27.46 -0.42 8.43
N VAL A 72 27.39 -1.60 7.79
CA VAL A 72 28.05 -2.84 8.24
C VAL A 72 29.50 -2.93 7.74
N LEU A 73 29.97 -1.89 7.04
CA LEU A 73 31.36 -1.76 6.57
C LEU A 73 32.00 -0.54 7.23
N ALA A 74 32.48 -0.70 8.46
CA ALA A 74 33.42 0.20 9.11
C ALA A 74 34.49 -0.65 9.80
#